data_AF-A0A5J5AYT8-F1
#
_entry.id   AF-A0A5J5AYT8-F1
#
_cell.length_a   1.000
_cell.length_b   1.000
_cell.length_c   1.000
_cell.angle_alpha   90.00
_cell.angle_beta   90.00
_cell.angle_gamma   90.00
#
_symmetry.space_group_name_H-M   'P 1'
#
loop_
_entity.id
_entity.type
_entity.pdbx_description
1 polymer ?
#
loop_
_entity_poly.entity_id
_entity_poly.type
_entity_poly.pdbx_seq_one_letter_code
_entity_poly.pdbx_strand_id
1 'polypeptide(L)'
;MAITNASKLIELELSYNFFTGSVPTNLGNLWQLQCLNLASNQLTNELRNLELEFINSLVECQMLQFIIVGNNPLNGILPDSVGNLSSSLEMFNIENGQINGHIPRGIGHLSSIISLFLNGNNLSGSIPSEVGKIKQLQKLYLSRNELQGSIPEELCHLINVEYGTGGIVSTSGDVYSYGIMLMETFTKRKPTKEMFTGNSCLRYWVKSSYPTAVMKIVDANLFNGEDEIGAAEQICISSVIELALDCSRETPEGRIKMQEVVVRLKKIKQRLEEPQRLAF
;
A
#
# COMPACT_ATOMS: atom_id res chain seq x y z
N MET A 1 0.33 -2.89 -43.15
CA MET A 1 -0.80 -2.35 -42.37
C MET A 1 -0.31 -2.13 -40.96
N ALA A 2 -0.43 -0.92 -40.41
CA ALA A 2 -0.03 -0.64 -39.04
C ALA A 2 -1.13 -1.10 -38.08
N ILE A 3 -0.76 -1.76 -36.97
CA ILE A 3 -1.71 -2.22 -35.96
C ILE A 3 -2.54 -1.07 -35.38
N THR A 4 -1.99 0.14 -35.39
CA THR A 4 -2.63 1.39 -34.95
C THR A 4 -3.78 1.86 -35.84
N ASN A 5 -4.03 1.20 -36.98
CA ASN A 5 -5.23 1.42 -37.79
C ASN A 5 -6.40 0.50 -37.39
N ALA A 6 -6.20 -0.44 -36.47
CA ALA A 6 -7.25 -1.33 -35.98
C ALA A 6 -8.08 -0.63 -34.88
N SER A 7 -8.89 0.38 -35.27
CA SER A 7 -9.65 1.22 -34.33
C SER A 7 -10.71 0.49 -33.48
N LYS A 8 -10.99 -0.77 -33.80
CA LYS A 8 -11.88 -1.66 -33.04
C LYS A 8 -11.15 -2.59 -32.07
N LEU A 9 -9.83 -2.46 -31.96
CA LEU A 9 -9.02 -3.32 -31.11
C LEU A 9 -9.30 -2.98 -29.63
N ILE A 10 -9.72 -4.00 -28.88
CA ILE A 10 -10.04 -3.89 -27.44
C ILE A 10 -8.86 -4.37 -26.59
N GLU A 11 -8.11 -5.35 -27.07
CA GLU A 11 -7.00 -5.95 -26.35
C GLU A 11 -5.81 -6.12 -27.30
N LEU A 12 -4.64 -5.70 -26.83
CA LEU A 12 -3.37 -5.87 -27.51
C LEU A 12 -2.42 -6.63 -26.58
N GLU A 13 -2.28 -7.93 -26.83
CA GLU A 13 -1.43 -8.85 -26.09
C GLU A 13 -0.22 -9.25 -26.93
N LEU A 14 0.96 -8.78 -26.54
CA LEU A 14 2.25 -9.03 -27.18
C LEU A 14 3.32 -9.47 -26.18
N SER A 15 2.93 -9.82 -24.95
CA SER A 15 3.88 -10.17 -23.91
C SER A 15 4.63 -11.47 -24.18
N TYR A 16 5.76 -11.64 -23.49
CA TYR A 16 6.63 -12.82 -23.60
C TYR A 16 7.14 -13.09 -25.02
N ASN A 17 7.66 -12.05 -25.66
CA ASN A 17 8.22 -12.12 -27.00
C ASN A 17 9.65 -11.52 -27.04
N PHE A 18 10.20 -11.41 -28.24
CA PHE A 18 11.51 -10.79 -28.48
C PHE A 18 11.37 -9.49 -29.28
N PHE A 19 10.26 -8.74 -29.13
CA PHE A 19 10.08 -7.48 -29.84
C PHE A 19 11.12 -6.46 -29.39
N THR A 20 11.73 -5.78 -30.36
CA THR A 20 12.77 -4.77 -30.17
C THR A 20 12.30 -3.42 -30.72
N GLY A 21 13.10 -2.38 -30.47
CA GLY A 21 12.79 -1.02 -30.92
C GLY A 21 11.93 -0.26 -29.92
N SER A 22 11.60 0.97 -30.27
CA SER A 22 10.82 1.86 -29.40
C SER A 22 9.34 1.47 -29.36
N VAL A 23 8.70 1.69 -28.21
CA VAL A 23 7.24 1.59 -28.11
C VAL A 23 6.61 2.70 -28.98
N PRO A 24 5.73 2.37 -29.95
CA PRO A 24 5.20 3.36 -30.88
C PRO A 24 4.30 4.41 -30.18
N THR A 25 4.52 5.68 -30.48
CA THR A 25 3.72 6.81 -29.95
C THR A 25 2.37 7.01 -30.63
N ASN A 26 2.03 6.18 -31.62
CA ASN A 26 0.72 6.19 -32.27
C ASN A 26 -0.24 5.13 -31.70
N LEU A 27 0.11 4.47 -30.59
CA LEU A 27 -0.79 3.55 -29.87
C LEU A 27 -2.06 4.26 -29.36
N GLY A 28 -1.98 5.57 -29.11
CA GLY A 28 -3.13 6.43 -28.79
C GLY A 28 -4.29 6.39 -29.80
N ASN A 29 -4.04 5.97 -31.04
CA ASN A 29 -5.09 5.83 -32.06
C ASN A 29 -6.05 4.64 -31.79
N LEU A 30 -5.70 3.76 -30.86
CA LEU A 30 -6.51 2.61 -30.47
C LEU A 30 -7.52 3.03 -29.39
N TRP A 31 -8.43 3.95 -29.72
CA TRP A 31 -9.34 4.57 -28.74
C TRP A 31 -10.27 3.60 -28.00
N GLN A 32 -10.50 2.40 -28.55
CA GLN A 32 -11.30 1.34 -27.92
C GLN A 32 -10.48 0.38 -27.04
N LEU A 33 -9.16 0.57 -26.95
CA LEU A 33 -8.26 -0.33 -26.24
C LEU A 33 -8.53 -0.27 -24.74
N GLN A 34 -8.76 -1.44 -24.15
CA GLN A 34 -8.99 -1.68 -22.72
C GLN A 34 -7.77 -2.34 -22.07
N CYS A 35 -7.08 -3.21 -22.80
CA CYS A 35 -5.90 -3.91 -22.31
C CYS A 35 -4.72 -3.73 -23.27
N LEU A 36 -3.61 -3.22 -22.76
CA LEU A 36 -2.32 -3.17 -23.43
C LEU A 36 -1.31 -3.98 -22.63
N ASN A 37 -0.89 -5.12 -23.16
CA ASN A 37 0.15 -5.94 -22.57
C ASN A 37 1.33 -6.14 -23.53
N LEU A 38 2.46 -5.50 -23.20
CA LEU A 38 3.72 -5.54 -23.92
C LEU A 38 4.85 -6.16 -23.08
N ALA A 39 4.52 -6.73 -21.92
CA ALA A 39 5.53 -7.13 -20.94
C ALA A 39 6.48 -8.21 -21.43
N SER A 40 7.67 -8.30 -20.84
CA SER A 40 8.66 -9.35 -21.15
C SER A 40 9.06 -9.35 -22.63
N ASN A 41 9.63 -8.22 -23.08
CA ASN A 41 10.17 -8.01 -24.43
C ASN A 41 11.54 -7.27 -24.34
N GLN A 42 12.05 -6.77 -25.46
CA GLN A 42 13.24 -5.91 -25.54
C GLN A 42 12.88 -4.49 -26.04
N LEU A 43 11.67 -4.04 -25.72
CA LEU A 43 11.19 -2.72 -26.13
C LEU A 43 11.91 -1.62 -25.34
N THR A 44 12.24 -0.54 -26.03
CA THR A 44 12.93 0.61 -25.46
C THR A 44 12.06 1.86 -25.53
N ASN A 45 12.52 2.94 -24.91
CA ASN A 45 12.07 4.28 -25.26
C ASN A 45 12.76 4.76 -26.56
N GLU A 46 12.24 5.83 -27.14
CA GLU A 46 12.93 6.58 -28.19
C GLU A 46 14.24 7.17 -27.65
N LEU A 47 15.37 6.89 -28.32
CA LEU A 47 16.73 7.25 -27.85
C LEU A 47 16.94 8.75 -27.60
N ARG A 48 16.15 9.61 -28.25
CA ARG A 48 16.27 11.06 -28.14
C ARG A 48 15.40 11.66 -27.04
N ASN A 49 14.52 10.86 -26.46
CA ASN A 49 13.51 11.31 -25.53
C ASN A 49 13.82 10.78 -24.13
N LEU A 50 13.85 11.68 -23.17
CA LEU A 50 14.03 11.31 -21.77
C LEU A 50 12.73 10.77 -21.20
N GLU A 51 11.59 11.37 -21.57
CA GLU A 51 10.27 10.92 -21.16
C GLU A 51 9.78 9.74 -22.00
N LEU A 52 8.99 8.88 -21.37
CA LEU A 52 8.28 7.79 -22.04
C LEU A 52 7.11 8.37 -22.89
N GLU A 53 7.41 8.89 -24.07
CA GLU A 53 6.42 9.57 -24.92
C GLU A 53 5.22 8.70 -25.31
N PHE A 54 5.37 7.37 -25.33
CA PHE A 54 4.23 6.50 -25.61
C PHE A 54 3.14 6.66 -24.53
N ILE A 55 3.49 6.97 -23.27
CA ILE A 55 2.51 7.25 -22.21
C ILE A 55 1.69 8.50 -22.55
N ASN A 56 2.31 9.54 -23.12
CA ASN A 56 1.58 10.73 -23.59
C ASN A 56 0.51 10.35 -24.61
N SER A 57 0.81 9.41 -25.51
CA SER A 57 -0.16 8.95 -26.51
C SER A 57 -1.30 8.12 -25.91
N LEU A 58 -1.04 7.35 -24.85
CA LEU A 58 -2.05 6.52 -24.19
C LEU A 58 -3.13 7.33 -23.46
N VAL A 59 -2.91 8.64 -23.25
CA VAL A 59 -3.94 9.57 -22.78
C VAL A 59 -5.14 9.57 -23.74
N GLU A 60 -4.96 9.31 -25.03
CA GLU A 60 -6.08 9.22 -25.99
C GLU A 60 -6.91 7.94 -25.81
N CYS A 61 -6.37 6.90 -25.19
CA CYS A 61 -7.03 5.62 -24.98
C CYS A 61 -7.89 5.62 -23.70
N GLN A 62 -9.01 6.35 -23.74
CA GLN A 62 -9.90 6.59 -22.60
C GLN A 62 -10.65 5.33 -22.09
N MET A 63 -10.54 4.20 -22.78
CA MET A 63 -11.11 2.92 -22.35
C MET A 63 -10.11 2.02 -21.61
N LEU A 64 -8.84 2.42 -21.50
CA LEU A 64 -7.81 1.59 -20.87
C LEU A 64 -8.13 1.27 -19.41
N GLN A 65 -8.00 -0.01 -19.08
CA GLN A 65 -8.13 -0.60 -17.75
C GLN A 65 -6.79 -1.22 -17.30
N PHE A 66 -6.03 -1.79 -18.24
CA PHE A 66 -4.77 -2.47 -17.96
C PHE A 66 -3.67 -1.95 -18.89
N ILE A 67 -2.60 -1.44 -18.29
CA ILE A 67 -1.35 -1.13 -18.99
C ILE A 67 -0.25 -1.95 -18.33
N ILE A 68 0.30 -2.91 -19.07
CA ILE A 68 1.30 -3.86 -18.60
C ILE A 68 2.48 -3.81 -19.58
N VAL A 69 3.54 -3.09 -19.20
CA VAL A 69 4.72 -2.85 -20.07
C VAL A 69 6.03 -3.25 -19.40
N GLY A 70 5.96 -3.79 -18.17
CA GLY A 70 7.12 -4.18 -17.38
C GLY A 70 8.01 -5.25 -18.03
N ASN A 71 9.20 -5.46 -17.48
CA ASN A 71 10.23 -6.34 -18.01
C ASN A 71 10.61 -5.97 -19.47
N ASN A 72 10.90 -4.68 -19.68
CA ASN A 72 11.39 -4.12 -20.93
C ASN A 72 12.48 -3.08 -20.61
N PRO A 73 13.58 -2.98 -21.39
CA PRO A 73 14.61 -1.96 -21.19
C PRO A 73 14.14 -0.58 -21.68
N LEU A 74 13.04 -0.06 -21.12
CA LEU A 74 12.42 1.18 -21.55
C LEU A 74 13.38 2.37 -21.39
N ASN A 75 14.11 2.46 -20.28
CA ASN A 75 15.14 3.48 -20.04
C ASN A 75 14.65 4.92 -20.35
N GLY A 76 13.87 5.47 -19.43
CA GLY A 76 13.33 6.83 -19.52
C GLY A 76 12.73 7.27 -18.18
N ILE A 77 12.03 8.39 -18.17
CA ILE A 77 11.31 8.92 -17.00
C ILE A 77 9.80 8.91 -17.25
N LEU A 78 9.01 8.74 -16.19
CA LEU A 78 7.56 8.88 -16.28
C LEU A 78 7.19 10.35 -16.54
N PRO A 79 6.43 10.66 -17.60
CA PRO A 79 5.94 12.02 -17.84
C PRO A 79 4.83 12.39 -16.86
N ASP A 80 4.64 13.69 -16.60
CA ASP A 80 3.53 14.20 -15.76
C ASP A 80 2.14 13.83 -16.32
N SER A 81 2.05 13.62 -17.64
CA SER A 81 0.85 13.17 -18.33
C SER A 81 0.32 11.81 -17.87
N VAL A 82 1.13 11.02 -17.12
CA VAL A 82 0.66 9.76 -16.52
C VAL A 82 -0.59 9.98 -15.67
N GLY A 83 -0.75 11.16 -15.06
CA GLY A 83 -1.96 11.53 -14.32
C GLY A 83 -3.21 11.77 -15.17
N ASN A 84 -3.05 11.86 -16.49
CA ASN A 84 -4.14 12.07 -17.45
C ASN A 84 -4.53 10.77 -18.18
N LEU A 85 -3.92 9.63 -17.84
CA LEU A 85 -4.35 8.34 -18.36
C LEU A 85 -5.81 8.06 -17.97
N SER A 86 -6.42 7.12 -18.69
CA SER A 86 -7.82 6.70 -18.55
C SER A 86 -8.30 6.71 -17.09
N SER A 87 -9.43 7.37 -16.84
CA SER A 87 -10.10 7.33 -15.54
C SER A 87 -10.64 5.94 -15.17
N SER A 88 -10.65 4.99 -16.11
CA SER A 88 -10.97 3.58 -15.89
C SER A 88 -9.74 2.70 -15.67
N LEU A 89 -8.53 3.26 -15.60
CA LEU A 89 -7.30 2.49 -15.43
C LEU A 89 -7.25 1.85 -14.04
N GLU A 90 -7.22 0.52 -13.99
CA GLU A 90 -7.19 -0.28 -12.76
C GLU A 90 -5.78 -0.81 -12.45
N MET A 91 -4.97 -1.07 -13.47
CA MET A 91 -3.61 -1.58 -13.32
C MET A 91 -2.62 -0.85 -14.21
N PHE A 92 -1.52 -0.40 -13.60
CA PHE A 92 -0.37 0.15 -14.29
C PHE A 92 0.87 -0.58 -13.80
N ASN A 93 1.46 -1.38 -14.70
CA ASN A 93 2.66 -2.15 -14.44
C ASN A 93 3.78 -1.75 -15.39
N ILE A 94 4.82 -1.17 -14.82
CA ILE A 94 6.08 -0.81 -15.50
C ILE A 94 7.29 -1.29 -14.67
N GLU A 95 7.14 -2.44 -14.02
CA GLU A 95 8.22 -3.03 -13.23
C GLU A 95 9.43 -3.42 -14.11
N ASN A 96 10.63 -3.46 -13.53
CA ASN A 96 11.85 -3.87 -14.24
C ASN A 96 12.03 -3.16 -15.60
N GLY A 97 11.78 -1.86 -15.62
CA GLY A 97 11.73 -1.01 -16.81
C GLY A 97 13.00 -0.16 -17.06
N GLN A 98 13.94 -0.18 -16.10
CA GLN A 98 15.03 0.81 -16.02
C GLN A 98 14.51 2.26 -15.99
N ILE A 99 13.37 2.47 -15.32
CA ILE A 99 12.76 3.81 -15.22
C ILE A 99 13.54 4.66 -14.23
N ASN A 100 13.94 5.86 -14.66
CA ASN A 100 14.73 6.81 -13.89
C ASN A 100 13.87 7.97 -13.36
N GLY A 101 14.49 8.86 -12.61
CA GLY A 101 13.87 10.11 -12.17
C GLY A 101 12.87 9.92 -11.03
N HIS A 102 11.93 10.85 -10.89
CA HIS A 102 10.98 10.87 -9.78
C HIS A 102 9.66 10.22 -10.18
N ILE A 103 8.89 9.76 -9.19
CA ILE A 103 7.47 9.46 -9.40
C ILE A 103 6.75 10.81 -9.55
N PRO A 104 6.09 11.09 -10.70
CA PRO A 104 5.41 12.37 -10.92
C PRO A 104 4.20 12.49 -9.99
N ARG A 105 3.95 13.71 -9.46
CA ARG A 105 2.81 13.97 -8.54
C ARG A 105 1.47 13.67 -9.20
N GLY A 106 1.39 13.84 -10.52
CA GLY A 106 0.20 13.52 -11.33
C GLY A 106 -0.29 12.08 -11.17
N ILE A 107 0.56 11.14 -10.73
CA ILE A 107 0.16 9.75 -10.47
C ILE A 107 -1.04 9.64 -9.51
N GLY A 108 -1.19 10.60 -8.59
CA GLY A 108 -2.31 10.66 -7.64
C GLY A 108 -3.67 10.98 -8.28
N HIS A 109 -3.71 11.38 -9.55
CA HIS A 109 -4.95 11.63 -10.30
C HIS A 109 -5.58 10.36 -10.87
N LEU A 110 -4.88 9.22 -10.84
CA LEU A 110 -5.38 7.92 -11.29
C LEU A 110 -6.45 7.37 -10.33
N SER A 111 -7.63 7.97 -10.33
CA SER A 111 -8.65 7.76 -9.29
C SER A 111 -9.20 6.33 -9.17
N SER A 112 -9.15 5.54 -10.24
CA SER A 112 -9.63 4.14 -10.28
C SER A 112 -8.53 3.10 -10.16
N ILE A 113 -7.26 3.51 -10.02
CA ILE A 113 -6.17 2.54 -10.01
C ILE A 113 -6.21 1.69 -8.74
N ILE A 114 -6.15 0.38 -8.95
CA ILE A 114 -6.15 -0.66 -7.91
C ILE A 114 -4.72 -1.13 -7.68
N SER A 115 -3.93 -1.27 -8.76
CA SER A 115 -2.59 -1.83 -8.69
C SER A 115 -1.55 -1.00 -9.42
N LEU A 116 -0.55 -0.52 -8.69
CA LEU A 116 0.62 0.20 -9.19
C LEU A 116 1.88 -0.65 -8.96
N PHE A 117 2.50 -1.08 -10.05
CA PHE A 117 3.78 -1.81 -10.03
C PHE A 117 4.89 -0.95 -10.64
N LEU A 118 5.73 -0.38 -9.78
CA LEU A 118 6.90 0.42 -10.15
C LEU A 118 8.21 -0.19 -9.63
N ASN A 119 8.17 -1.42 -9.10
CA ASN A 119 9.31 -2.09 -8.51
C ASN A 119 10.40 -2.46 -9.53
N GLY A 120 11.65 -2.55 -9.08
CA GLY A 120 12.77 -2.95 -9.94
C GLY A 120 13.20 -1.87 -10.94
N ASN A 121 13.08 -0.60 -10.57
CA ASN A 121 13.46 0.54 -11.40
C ASN A 121 14.57 1.37 -10.70
N ASN A 122 14.95 2.49 -11.32
CA ASN A 122 15.90 3.48 -10.81
C ASN A 122 15.18 4.77 -10.36
N LEU A 123 13.94 4.63 -9.85
CA LEU A 123 13.17 5.78 -9.36
C LEU A 123 13.84 6.33 -8.09
N SER A 124 14.02 7.65 -8.04
CA SER A 124 14.68 8.38 -6.97
C SER A 124 13.80 9.49 -6.39
N GLY A 125 14.28 10.13 -5.32
CA GLY A 125 13.52 11.13 -4.56
C GLY A 125 12.46 10.49 -3.65
N SER A 126 11.49 11.29 -3.19
CA SER A 126 10.45 10.84 -2.27
C SER A 126 9.22 10.30 -2.98
N ILE A 127 8.46 9.44 -2.31
CA ILE A 127 7.13 9.04 -2.77
C ILE A 127 6.20 10.27 -2.67
N PRO A 128 5.49 10.67 -3.74
CA PRO A 128 4.53 11.77 -3.67
C PRO A 128 3.39 11.46 -2.70
N SER A 129 3.01 12.41 -1.85
CA SER A 129 1.85 12.25 -0.95
C SER A 129 0.53 12.13 -1.71
N GLU A 130 0.50 12.60 -2.96
CA GLU A 130 -0.63 12.43 -3.88
C GLU A 130 -0.98 10.97 -4.13
N VAL A 131 -0.03 10.02 -4.03
CA VAL A 131 -0.32 8.58 -4.13
C VAL A 131 -1.32 8.16 -3.05
N GLY A 132 -1.24 8.75 -1.85
CA GLY A 132 -2.17 8.49 -0.75
C GLY A 132 -3.60 9.02 -0.96
N LYS A 133 -3.83 9.85 -2.00
CA LYS A 133 -5.18 10.32 -2.38
C LYS A 133 -5.95 9.28 -3.20
N ILE A 134 -5.27 8.25 -3.70
CA ILE A 134 -5.87 7.21 -4.54
C ILE A 134 -6.66 6.22 -3.67
N LYS A 135 -7.95 6.49 -3.50
CA LYS A 135 -8.82 5.72 -2.58
C LYS A 135 -8.99 4.25 -2.95
N GLN A 136 -8.84 3.91 -4.23
CA GLN A 136 -9.01 2.53 -4.73
C GLN A 136 -7.71 1.71 -4.70
N LEU A 137 -6.56 2.32 -4.33
CA LEU A 137 -5.27 1.64 -4.42
C LEU A 137 -5.18 0.50 -3.40
N GLN A 138 -4.98 -0.70 -3.92
CA GLN A 138 -4.88 -1.94 -3.15
C GLN A 138 -3.52 -2.63 -3.33
N LYS A 139 -2.71 -2.24 -4.31
CA LYS A 139 -1.39 -2.82 -4.56
C LYS A 139 -0.43 -1.70 -4.93
N LEU A 140 0.61 -1.50 -4.12
CA LEU A 140 1.65 -0.51 -4.38
C LEU A 140 3.02 -1.18 -4.23
N TYR A 141 3.66 -1.48 -5.35
CA TYR A 141 4.98 -2.11 -5.38
C TYR A 141 6.03 -1.08 -5.79
N LEU A 142 6.85 -0.67 -4.81
CA LEU A 142 7.94 0.31 -4.98
C LEU A 142 9.32 -0.28 -4.66
N SER A 143 9.39 -1.57 -4.33
CA SER A 143 10.63 -2.22 -3.91
C SER A 143 11.69 -2.21 -5.02
N ARG A 144 12.97 -2.32 -4.64
CA ARG A 144 14.09 -2.30 -5.60
C ARG A 144 14.08 -1.02 -6.48
N ASN A 145 14.14 0.13 -5.80
CA ASN A 145 14.30 1.47 -6.38
C ASN A 145 15.34 2.25 -5.55
N GLU A 146 15.60 3.50 -5.94
CA GLU A 146 16.49 4.46 -5.27
C GLU A 146 15.70 5.53 -4.49
N LEU A 147 14.47 5.20 -4.09
CA LEU A 147 13.58 6.10 -3.36
C LEU A 147 14.15 6.41 -1.96
N GLN A 148 14.04 7.68 -1.56
CA GLN A 148 14.59 8.23 -0.32
C GLN A 148 13.57 9.13 0.40
N GLY A 149 13.87 9.52 1.63
CA GLY A 149 12.97 10.31 2.47
C GLY A 149 11.98 9.43 3.26
N SER A 150 10.95 10.07 3.83
CA SER A 150 9.93 9.39 4.63
C SER A 150 8.81 8.82 3.75
N ILE A 151 8.19 7.73 4.19
CA ILE A 151 6.93 7.23 3.62
C ILE A 151 5.83 8.27 3.93
N PRO A 152 5.11 8.80 2.92
CA PRO A 152 4.02 9.74 3.16
C PRO A 152 2.92 9.13 4.02
N GLU A 153 2.38 9.94 4.91
CA GLU A 153 1.35 9.58 5.89
C GLU A 153 0.04 9.23 5.21
N GLU A 154 -0.21 9.85 4.08
CA GLU A 154 -1.37 9.58 3.23
C GLU A 154 -1.36 8.14 2.72
N LEU A 155 -0.19 7.50 2.58
CA LEU A 155 -0.10 6.07 2.28
C LEU A 155 -0.51 5.21 3.49
N CYS A 156 -0.35 5.70 4.73
CA CYS A 156 -0.83 4.98 5.91
C CYS A 156 -2.36 4.88 5.95
N HIS A 157 -3.08 5.80 5.31
CA HIS A 157 -4.52 5.66 5.08
C HIS A 157 -4.84 4.57 4.05
N LEU A 158 -3.91 4.28 3.14
CA LEU A 158 -4.03 3.16 2.20
C LEU A 158 -3.68 1.81 2.84
N ILE A 159 -2.83 1.76 3.89
CA ILE A 159 -2.37 0.55 4.64
C ILE A 159 -3.51 -0.33 5.22
N ASN A 160 -4.76 -0.03 4.91
CA ASN A 160 -5.81 -1.05 4.75
C ASN A 160 -5.53 -2.07 3.61
N VAL A 161 -4.40 -1.97 2.89
CA VAL A 161 -3.99 -2.71 1.69
C VAL A 161 -4.11 -4.25 1.80
N GLU A 162 -4.06 -4.86 2.98
CA GLU A 162 -4.29 -6.31 3.08
C GLU A 162 -5.74 -6.73 2.79
N TYR A 163 -6.69 -5.80 2.88
CA TYR A 163 -8.10 -6.04 2.58
C TYR A 163 -8.44 -5.95 1.09
N GLY A 164 -7.49 -5.55 0.22
CA GLY A 164 -7.70 -5.46 -1.23
C GLY A 164 -6.86 -6.43 -2.05
N THR A 165 -5.76 -6.95 -1.52
CA THR A 165 -4.74 -7.60 -2.37
C THR A 165 -5.12 -8.97 -2.98
N GLY A 166 -6.31 -9.52 -2.73
CA GLY A 166 -6.76 -10.66 -3.54
C GLY A 166 -8.16 -11.21 -3.32
N GLY A 167 -9.00 -10.61 -2.46
CA GLY A 167 -10.21 -11.32 -1.99
C GLY A 167 -9.88 -12.63 -1.26
N ILE A 168 -8.60 -12.86 -0.91
CA ILE A 168 -8.13 -14.03 -0.18
C ILE A 168 -8.22 -13.68 1.28
N VAL A 169 -9.25 -14.21 1.94
CA VAL A 169 -9.32 -14.27 3.40
C VAL A 169 -8.08 -15.00 3.90
N SER A 170 -7.24 -14.32 4.67
CA SER A 170 -6.02 -14.89 5.24
C SER A 170 -6.07 -14.81 6.75
N THR A 171 -5.56 -15.85 7.40
CA THR A 171 -5.48 -15.88 8.87
C THR A 171 -4.53 -14.80 9.41
N SER A 172 -3.54 -14.35 8.63
CA SER A 172 -2.68 -13.22 8.99
C SER A 172 -3.39 -11.88 8.92
N GLY A 173 -4.32 -11.70 7.99
CA GLY A 173 -5.20 -10.53 7.91
C GLY A 173 -6.17 -10.49 9.08
N ASP A 174 -6.78 -11.62 9.44
CA ASP A 174 -7.64 -11.73 10.63
C ASP A 174 -6.88 -11.33 11.90
N VAL A 175 -5.63 -11.79 12.05
CA VAL A 175 -4.78 -11.41 13.18
C VAL A 175 -4.49 -9.91 13.19
N TYR A 176 -4.16 -9.30 12.05
CA TYR A 176 -3.93 -7.85 11.98
C TYR A 176 -5.15 -7.07 12.47
N SER A 177 -6.31 -7.44 11.96
CA SER A 177 -7.62 -6.86 12.26
C SER A 177 -7.96 -6.97 13.73
N TYR A 178 -7.68 -8.14 14.31
CA TYR A 178 -7.79 -8.36 15.74
C TYR A 178 -6.88 -7.43 16.55
N GLY A 179 -5.64 -7.22 16.10
CA GLY A 179 -4.70 -6.27 16.69
C GLY A 179 -5.22 -4.83 16.67
N ILE A 180 -5.76 -4.37 15.54
CA ILE A 180 -6.37 -3.03 15.45
C ILE A 180 -7.61 -2.93 16.34
N MET A 181 -8.50 -3.92 16.32
CA MET A 181 -9.69 -3.95 17.19
C MET A 181 -9.32 -3.88 18.68
N LEU A 182 -8.25 -4.55 19.11
CA LEU A 182 -7.74 -4.42 20.48
C LEU A 182 -7.29 -2.98 20.77
N MET A 183 -6.53 -2.35 19.87
CA MET A 183 -6.13 -0.94 20.04
C MET A 183 -7.35 -0.02 20.08
N GLU A 184 -8.33 -0.20 19.21
CA GLU A 184 -9.58 0.56 19.22
C GLU A 184 -10.32 0.41 20.54
N THR A 185 -10.42 -0.82 21.04
CA THR A 185 -11.13 -1.14 22.28
C THR A 185 -10.49 -0.45 23.47
N PHE A 186 -9.17 -0.54 23.60
CA PHE A 186 -8.47 0.02 24.75
C PHE A 186 -8.29 1.53 24.68
N THR A 187 -8.30 2.13 23.49
CA THR A 187 -8.09 3.59 23.32
C THR A 187 -9.38 4.38 23.05
N LYS A 188 -10.49 3.70 22.68
CA LYS A 188 -11.75 4.29 22.18
C LYS A 188 -11.52 5.25 20.99
N ARG A 189 -10.43 5.07 20.25
CA ARG A 189 -10.10 5.80 19.03
C ARG A 189 -10.43 4.91 17.84
N LYS A 190 -11.10 5.49 16.82
CA LYS A 190 -11.26 4.83 15.52
C LYS A 190 -9.99 5.02 14.70
N PRO A 191 -9.53 4.03 13.90
CA PRO A 191 -8.34 4.12 13.04
C PRO A 191 -8.39 5.30 12.08
N THR A 192 -9.60 5.81 11.80
CA THR A 192 -9.91 6.86 10.85
C THR A 192 -10.28 8.21 11.49
N LYS A 193 -10.12 8.39 12.82
CA LYS A 193 -10.46 9.67 13.48
C LYS A 193 -9.52 10.80 13.03
N GLU A 194 -10.08 11.99 12.82
CA GLU A 194 -9.38 13.22 12.42
C GLU A 194 -8.21 13.65 13.31
N MET A 195 -8.07 13.13 14.55
CA MET A 195 -6.93 13.45 15.42
C MET A 195 -5.59 12.96 14.85
N PHE A 196 -5.64 11.98 13.95
CA PHE A 196 -4.48 11.43 13.26
C PHE A 196 -4.08 12.34 12.08
N THR A 197 -3.80 13.61 12.37
CA THR A 197 -3.13 14.55 11.45
C THR A 197 -1.62 14.42 11.67
N GLY A 198 -0.82 14.24 10.62
CA GLY A 198 0.61 13.93 10.79
C GLY A 198 0.89 12.41 10.69
N ASN A 199 2.15 12.02 10.97
CA ASN A 199 2.79 10.74 10.64
C ASN A 199 2.22 9.51 11.39
N SER A 200 1.03 9.65 11.96
CA SER A 200 0.58 8.87 13.09
C SER A 200 -0.81 8.27 12.81
N CYS A 201 -0.86 7.04 12.32
CA CYS A 201 -2.08 6.22 12.38
C CYS A 201 -2.30 5.67 13.79
N LEU A 202 -3.49 5.11 14.10
CA LEU A 202 -3.78 4.53 15.43
C LEU A 202 -2.66 3.58 15.91
N ARG A 203 -2.16 2.71 15.03
CA ARG A 203 -1.05 1.81 15.35
C ARG A 203 0.24 2.57 15.66
N TYR A 204 0.63 3.53 14.83
CA TYR A 204 1.87 4.30 15.06
C TYR A 204 1.79 5.11 16.35
N TRP A 205 0.65 5.73 16.61
CA TRP A 205 0.38 6.45 17.85
C TRP A 205 0.50 5.53 19.07
N VAL A 206 -0.12 4.35 19.03
CA VAL A 206 0.00 3.33 20.09
C VAL A 206 1.45 2.86 20.25
N LYS A 207 2.14 2.57 19.14
CA LYS A 207 3.55 2.14 19.11
C LYS A 207 4.46 3.20 19.72
N SER A 208 4.24 4.48 19.44
CA SER A 208 5.01 5.60 19.99
C SER A 208 4.80 5.81 21.48
N SER A 209 3.71 5.27 22.04
CA SER A 209 3.37 5.35 23.46
C SER A 209 3.81 4.12 24.26
N TYR A 210 4.13 3.02 23.58
CA TYR A 210 4.57 1.77 24.21
C TYR A 210 6.11 1.77 24.43
N PRO A 211 6.61 1.27 25.58
CA PRO A 211 5.88 0.72 26.73
C PRO A 211 5.58 1.76 27.84
N THR A 212 6.17 2.95 27.78
CA THR A 212 6.27 3.86 28.94
C THR A 212 5.06 4.77 29.15
N ALA A 213 4.27 5.03 28.11
CA ALA A 213 3.14 5.96 28.14
C ALA A 213 1.80 5.26 27.81
N VAL A 214 1.73 3.94 27.93
CA VAL A 214 0.53 3.15 27.60
C VAL A 214 -0.70 3.64 28.36
N MET A 215 -0.58 3.93 29.65
CA MET A 215 -1.71 4.39 30.45
C MET A 215 -2.26 5.76 30.02
N LYS A 216 -1.49 6.56 29.26
CA LYS A 216 -1.94 7.86 28.74
C LYS A 216 -2.83 7.73 27.50
N ILE A 217 -2.77 6.59 26.82
CA ILE A 217 -3.53 6.36 25.58
C ILE A 217 -4.78 5.50 25.79
N VAL A 218 -4.90 4.87 26.96
CA VAL A 218 -6.04 4.03 27.34
C VAL A 218 -7.25 4.92 27.65
N ASP A 219 -8.43 4.49 27.22
CA ASP A 219 -9.68 5.17 27.52
C ASP A 219 -9.92 5.18 29.03
N ALA A 220 -10.05 6.37 29.61
CA ALA A 220 -10.34 6.55 31.02
C ALA A 220 -11.67 5.90 31.46
N ASN A 221 -12.61 5.69 30.52
CA ASN A 221 -13.89 5.04 30.80
C ASN A 221 -13.84 3.50 30.67
N LEU A 222 -12.67 2.92 30.36
CA LEU A 222 -12.54 1.47 30.25
C LEU A 222 -12.69 0.79 31.61
N PHE A 223 -12.39 1.52 32.68
CA PHE A 223 -12.54 1.07 34.07
C PHE A 223 -13.60 1.94 34.75
N ASN A 224 -14.80 1.39 34.91
CA ASN A 224 -15.86 2.04 35.67
C ASN A 224 -15.57 1.89 37.17
N GLY A 225 -14.78 2.80 37.72
CA GLY A 225 -14.55 2.91 39.16
C GLY A 225 -13.73 4.15 39.47
N GLU A 226 -14.09 4.85 40.55
CA GLU A 226 -13.31 5.96 41.10
C GLU A 226 -11.95 5.53 41.70
N ASP A 227 -11.62 4.23 41.60
CA ASP A 227 -10.40 3.63 42.10
C ASP A 227 -9.25 3.73 41.07
N GLU A 228 -8.06 4.08 41.56
CA GLU A 228 -6.84 4.06 40.76
C GLU A 228 -6.58 2.67 40.16
N ILE A 229 -6.22 2.61 38.87
CA ILE A 229 -5.87 1.36 38.19
C ILE A 229 -4.67 0.73 38.90
N GLY A 230 -4.90 -0.43 39.52
CA GLY A 230 -3.87 -1.16 40.26
C GLY A 230 -2.70 -1.60 39.38
N ALA A 231 -1.57 -1.92 40.01
CA ALA A 231 -0.34 -2.29 39.31
C ALA A 231 -0.52 -3.54 38.42
N ALA A 232 -1.35 -4.50 38.84
CA ALA A 232 -1.64 -5.70 38.07
C ALA A 232 -2.43 -5.39 36.79
N GLU A 233 -3.41 -4.50 36.88
CA GLU A 233 -4.21 -4.03 35.75
C GLU A 233 -3.35 -3.27 34.74
N GLN A 234 -2.46 -2.37 35.20
CA GLN A 234 -1.53 -1.64 34.33
C GLN A 234 -0.60 -2.60 33.55
N ILE A 235 -0.07 -3.62 34.23
CA ILE A 235 0.75 -4.66 33.59
C ILE A 235 -0.06 -5.43 32.54
N CYS A 236 -1.31 -5.78 32.84
CA CYS A 236 -2.17 -6.50 31.92
C CYS A 236 -2.54 -5.66 30.70
N ILE A 237 -2.88 -4.38 30.88
CA ILE A 237 -3.13 -3.42 29.80
C ILE A 237 -1.90 -3.32 28.90
N SER A 238 -0.71 -3.12 29.48
CA SER A 238 0.54 -3.04 28.70
C SER A 238 0.78 -4.33 27.90
N SER A 239 0.52 -5.49 28.49
CA SER A 239 0.62 -6.79 27.81
C SER A 239 -0.38 -6.94 26.66
N VAL A 240 -1.61 -6.40 26.80
CA VAL A 240 -2.61 -6.41 25.72
C VAL A 240 -2.20 -5.49 24.58
N ILE A 241 -1.64 -4.31 24.89
CA ILE A 241 -1.15 -3.37 23.88
C ILE A 241 0.05 -3.96 23.13
N GLU A 242 0.99 -4.61 23.82
CA GLU A 242 2.09 -5.34 23.19
C GLU A 242 1.56 -6.42 22.24
N LEU A 243 0.60 -7.22 22.71
CA LEU A 243 -0.04 -8.25 21.89
C LEU A 243 -0.69 -7.64 20.63
N ALA A 244 -1.38 -6.50 20.77
CA ALA A 244 -1.99 -5.80 19.65
C ALA A 244 -0.95 -5.30 18.64
N LEU A 245 0.21 -4.81 19.10
CA LEU A 245 1.32 -4.38 18.25
C LEU A 245 1.97 -5.55 17.49
N ASP A 246 2.11 -6.71 18.13
CA ASP A 246 2.60 -7.94 17.50
C ASP A 246 1.61 -8.52 16.49
N CYS A 247 0.31 -8.45 16.77
CA CYS A 247 -0.75 -8.84 15.83
C CYS A 247 -0.76 -7.95 14.59
N SER A 248 -0.47 -6.66 14.75
CA SER A 248 -0.59 -5.65 13.70
C SER A 248 0.74 -5.31 13.01
N ARG A 249 1.73 -6.22 13.01
CA ARG A 249 3.00 -6.00 12.30
C ARG A 249 2.76 -5.76 10.81
N GLU A 250 3.64 -4.96 10.20
CA GLU A 250 3.48 -4.49 8.81
C GLU A 250 3.53 -5.63 7.80
N THR A 251 4.40 -6.61 8.00
CA THR A 251 4.49 -7.79 7.13
C THR A 251 3.64 -8.95 7.69
N PRO A 252 2.88 -9.68 6.85
CA PRO A 252 2.11 -10.85 7.28
C PRO A 252 2.96 -11.94 7.95
N GLU A 253 4.19 -12.16 7.47
CA GLU A 253 5.13 -13.14 8.01
C GLU A 253 5.68 -12.72 9.38
N GLY A 254 5.68 -11.41 9.65
CA GLY A 254 6.12 -10.86 10.92
C GLY A 254 5.10 -11.05 12.04
N ARG A 255 3.82 -11.27 11.71
CA ARG A 255 2.73 -11.34 12.68
C ARG A 255 2.69 -12.67 13.39
N ILE A 256 2.26 -12.61 14.65
CA ILE A 256 2.00 -13.82 15.43
C ILE A 256 0.81 -14.59 14.87
N LYS A 257 0.74 -15.90 15.13
CA LYS A 257 -0.41 -16.72 14.73
C LYS A 257 -1.53 -16.59 15.76
N MET A 258 -2.78 -16.78 15.34
CA MET A 258 -3.93 -16.67 16.25
C MET A 258 -3.86 -17.66 17.43
N GLN A 259 -3.24 -18.83 17.25
CA GLN A 259 -3.00 -19.77 18.35
C GLN A 259 -2.12 -19.15 19.45
N GLU A 260 -1.09 -18.40 19.08
CA GLU A 260 -0.21 -17.69 20.02
C GLU A 260 -0.94 -16.51 20.68
N VAL A 261 -1.79 -15.81 19.93
CA VAL A 261 -2.67 -14.76 20.47
C VAL A 261 -3.52 -15.30 21.63
N VAL A 262 -4.18 -16.44 21.42
CA VAL A 262 -5.01 -17.10 22.45
C VAL A 262 -4.18 -17.50 23.67
N VAL A 263 -2.97 -18.05 23.46
CA VAL A 263 -2.08 -18.42 24.57
C VAL A 263 -1.69 -17.21 25.40
N ARG A 264 -1.33 -16.09 24.76
CA ARG A 264 -0.96 -14.85 25.45
C ARG A 264 -2.13 -14.23 26.20
N LEU A 265 -3.33 -14.18 25.59
CA LEU A 265 -4.53 -13.67 26.25
C LEU A 265 -4.91 -14.50 27.48
N LYS A 266 -4.79 -15.83 27.42
CA LYS A 266 -5.03 -16.70 28.58
C LYS A 266 -4.06 -16.38 29.72
N LYS A 267 -2.77 -16.17 29.42
CA LYS A 267 -1.76 -15.76 30.41
C LYS A 267 -2.07 -14.39 31.03
N ILE A 268 -2.49 -13.42 30.21
CA ILE A 268 -2.89 -12.09 30.69
C ILE A 268 -4.10 -12.21 31.62
N LYS A 269 -5.13 -12.96 31.20
CA LYS A 269 -6.33 -13.19 32.00
C LYS A 269 -6.01 -13.84 33.36
N GLN A 270 -5.17 -14.87 33.38
CA GLN A 270 -4.75 -15.53 34.63
C GLN A 270 -4.09 -14.55 35.61
N ARG A 271 -3.24 -13.63 35.12
CA ARG A 271 -2.62 -12.60 35.97
C ARG A 271 -3.63 -11.62 36.55
N LEU A 272 -4.69 -11.32 35.80
CA LEU A 272 -5.77 -10.46 36.27
C LEU A 272 -6.63 -11.16 37.35
N GLU A 273 -6.79 -12.48 37.24
CA GLU A 273 -7.59 -13.32 38.15
C GLU A 273 -6.83 -13.77 39.42
N GLU A 274 -5.50 -13.65 39.46
CA GLU A 274 -4.66 -14.00 40.63
C GLU A 274 -3.90 -12.78 41.23
N PRO A 275 -4.56 -11.77 41.83
CA PRO A 275 -3.85 -10.58 42.32
C PRO A 275 -2.97 -10.80 43.57
N GLN A 276 -3.01 -11.95 44.26
CA GLN A 276 -2.35 -12.10 45.57
C GLN A 276 -1.85 -13.52 45.85
N ARG A 277 -0.53 -13.76 45.66
CA ARG A 277 0.22 -14.84 46.34
C ARG A 277 1.69 -14.50 46.66
N LEU A 278 2.03 -13.22 46.83
CA LEU A 278 3.32 -12.83 47.40
C LEU A 278 3.12 -11.74 48.47
N ALA A 279 2.61 -12.18 49.61
CA ALA A 279 2.80 -11.52 50.90
C ALA A 279 2.97 -12.62 51.95
N PHE A 280 4.22 -13.07 52.12
CA PHE A 280 4.80 -13.62 53.34
C PHE A 280 6.30 -13.34 53.32
#